data_AF-A0A2V7RE69-F1
#
_entry.id   AF-A0A2V7RE69-F1
#
_cell.length_a   1.000
_cell.length_b   1.000
_cell.length_c   1.000
_cell.angle_alpha   90.00
_cell.angle_beta   90.00
_cell.angle_gamma   90.00
#
_symmetry.space_group_name_H-M   'P 1'
#
loop_
_entity.id
_entity.type
_entity.pdbx_description
1 polymer ?
#
loop_
_entity_poly.entity_id
_entity_poly.type
_entity_poly.pdbx_seq_one_letter_code
_entity_poly.pdbx_strand_id
1 'polypeptide(L)'
;QDATVRVIVHASNPVSALLRAELSGMFLKKIGAWKSGDPVVPVDQIEDADVRKLFSKLVLGRDVKTVKGYWQQAIFTGKSFPPVEKATDADVAAFVAANPRAIGYVSATAVLPSTVKVVRVDD
;
A
#
# COMPACT_ATOMS: atom_id res chain seq x y z
N GLN A 1 13.54 -3.74 18.79
CA GLN A 1 13.18 -2.59 17.93
C GLN A 1 12.09 -3.08 17.00
N ASP A 2 10.86 -2.62 17.20
CA ASP A 2 9.73 -3.04 16.37
C ASP A 2 9.87 -2.44 14.98
N ALA A 3 10.24 -3.29 14.01
CA ALA A 3 10.26 -2.92 12.61
C ALA A 3 8.82 -2.63 12.16
N THR A 4 8.45 -1.36 12.21
CA THR A 4 7.13 -0.86 11.85
C THR A 4 7.16 -0.35 10.41
N VAL A 5 6.05 -0.56 9.69
CA VAL A 5 5.83 0.04 8.36
C VAL A 5 4.98 1.31 8.55
N ARG A 6 5.25 2.35 7.76
CA ARG A 6 4.39 3.54 7.70
C ARG A 6 3.56 3.49 6.44
N VAL A 7 2.26 3.64 6.60
CA VAL A 7 1.32 3.79 5.48
C VAL A 7 1.26 5.26 5.11
N ILE A 8 1.37 5.54 3.83
CA ILE A 8 1.47 6.91 3.32
C ILE A 8 0.47 7.18 2.21
N VAL A 9 -0.02 8.42 2.19
CA VAL A 9 -0.89 8.98 1.14
C VAL A 9 -0.40 10.37 0.77
N HIS A 10 -0.90 10.91 -0.33
CA HIS A 10 -0.65 12.30 -0.68
C HIS A 10 -1.20 13.25 0.40
N ALA A 11 -0.52 14.35 0.68
CA ALA A 11 -0.87 15.28 1.75
C ALA A 11 -2.31 15.83 1.62
N SER A 12 -2.80 16.01 0.39
CA SER A 12 -4.17 16.47 0.11
C SER A 12 -5.25 15.40 0.25
N ASN A 13 -4.90 14.12 0.37
CA ASN A 13 -5.88 13.07 0.60
C ASN A 13 -6.52 13.29 1.99
N PRO A 14 -7.85 13.38 2.14
CA PRO A 14 -8.46 13.75 3.43
C PRO A 14 -8.31 12.68 4.52
N VAL A 15 -7.94 11.45 4.16
CA VAL A 15 -7.79 10.34 5.11
C VAL A 15 -6.67 10.61 6.11
N SER A 16 -6.98 10.42 7.39
CA SER A 16 -6.04 10.48 8.51
C SER A 16 -5.86 9.13 9.22
N ALA A 17 -6.87 8.25 9.12
CA ALA A 17 -6.83 6.90 9.67
C ALA A 17 -7.60 5.91 8.78
N LEU A 18 -7.19 4.64 8.81
CA LEU A 18 -7.84 3.52 8.13
C LEU A 18 -7.85 2.30 9.05
N LEU A 19 -8.89 1.47 8.95
CA LEU A 19 -8.85 0.14 9.54
C LEU A 19 -7.89 -0.74 8.75
N ARG A 20 -7.17 -1.64 9.42
CA ARG A 20 -6.28 -2.63 8.78
C ARG A 20 -7.04 -3.46 7.75
N ALA A 21 -8.29 -3.81 8.04
CA ALA A 21 -9.14 -4.56 7.11
C ALA A 21 -9.45 -3.75 5.83
N GLU A 22 -9.72 -2.44 5.96
CA GLU A 22 -9.92 -1.54 4.81
C GLU A 22 -8.64 -1.47 3.97
N LEU A 23 -7.49 -1.24 4.62
CA LEU A 23 -6.20 -1.16 3.98
C LEU A 23 -5.84 -2.46 3.23
N SER A 24 -6.07 -3.62 3.86
CA SER A 24 -5.90 -4.94 3.24
C SER A 24 -6.79 -5.11 2.01
N GLY A 25 -8.06 -4.68 2.12
CA GLY A 25 -9.00 -4.67 1.02
C GLY A 25 -8.54 -3.80 -0.16
N MET A 26 -7.96 -2.63 0.12
CA MET A 26 -7.41 -1.74 -0.91
C MET A 26 -6.21 -2.37 -1.64
N PHE A 27 -5.25 -2.92 -0.90
CA PHE A 27 -4.07 -3.54 -1.49
C PHE A 27 -4.39 -4.81 -2.26
N LEU A 28 -5.41 -5.59 -1.85
CA LEU A 28 -5.92 -6.75 -2.59
C LEU A 28 -6.95 -6.39 -3.66
N LYS A 29 -7.18 -5.09 -3.92
CA LYS A 29 -8.19 -4.53 -4.86
C LYS A 29 -9.62 -5.05 -4.65
N LYS A 30 -9.97 -5.42 -3.42
CA LYS A 30 -11.35 -5.69 -3.00
C LYS A 30 -12.11 -4.40 -2.69
N ILE A 31 -11.39 -3.36 -2.27
CA ILE A 31 -11.89 -2.00 -2.10
C ILE A 31 -11.21 -1.14 -3.15
N GLY A 32 -11.95 -0.78 -4.20
CA GLY A 32 -11.42 -0.06 -5.36
C GLY A 32 -11.55 1.46 -5.28
N ALA A 33 -12.29 2.00 -4.30
CA ALA A 33 -12.59 3.42 -4.19
C ALA A 33 -12.46 3.93 -2.75
N TRP A 34 -12.01 5.18 -2.62
CA TRP A 34 -12.05 5.95 -1.39
C TRP A 34 -13.49 6.26 -0.99
N LYS A 35 -13.72 6.70 0.24
CA LYS A 35 -15.06 7.15 0.71
C LYS A 35 -15.60 8.33 -0.10
N SER A 36 -14.74 9.09 -0.79
CA SER A 36 -15.13 10.14 -1.73
C SER A 36 -15.69 9.61 -3.06
N GLY A 37 -15.50 8.32 -3.37
CA GLY A 37 -15.82 7.71 -4.66
C GLY A 37 -14.64 7.67 -5.65
N ASP A 38 -13.54 8.39 -5.36
CA ASP A 38 -12.34 8.35 -6.20
C ASP A 38 -11.68 6.97 -6.17
N PRO A 39 -11.07 6.50 -7.26
CA PRO A 39 -10.37 5.22 -7.28
C PRO A 39 -9.16 5.24 -6.33
N VAL A 40 -8.94 4.13 -5.61
CA VAL A 40 -7.73 3.90 -4.83
C VAL A 40 -6.63 3.41 -5.74
N VAL A 41 -5.45 4.03 -5.67
CA VAL A 41 -4.27 3.65 -6.45
C VAL A 41 -3.19 3.08 -5.51
N PRO A 42 -3.26 1.79 -5.15
CA PRO A 42 -2.24 1.18 -4.32
C PRO A 42 -0.90 1.09 -5.09
N VAL A 43 0.20 1.30 -4.39
CA VAL A 43 1.57 1.06 -4.84
C VAL A 43 2.28 0.14 -3.85
N ASP A 44 2.91 -0.91 -4.37
CA ASP A 44 3.62 -1.94 -3.61
C ASP A 44 5.14 -1.75 -3.81
N GLN A 45 5.95 -2.44 -3.01
CA GLN A 45 7.39 -2.58 -3.29
C GLN A 45 7.69 -3.89 -4.02
N ILE A 46 8.91 -4.02 -4.52
CA ILE A 46 9.39 -5.28 -5.09
C ILE A 46 9.30 -6.44 -4.06
N GLU A 47 9.10 -7.66 -4.55
CA GLU A 47 8.84 -8.87 -3.73
C GLU A 47 9.90 -9.10 -2.64
N ASP A 48 11.16 -8.79 -2.94
CA ASP A 48 12.30 -9.04 -2.06
C ASP A 48 12.49 -7.99 -0.97
N ALA A 49 11.79 -6.85 -1.04
CA ALA A 49 11.90 -5.77 -0.08
C ALA A 49 11.41 -6.20 1.31
N ASP A 50 12.22 -5.98 2.34
CA ASP A 50 11.87 -6.38 3.71
C ASP A 50 10.62 -5.65 4.23
N VAL A 51 10.44 -4.40 3.81
CA VAL A 51 9.23 -3.63 4.11
C VAL A 51 7.97 -4.29 3.51
N ARG A 52 8.06 -4.92 2.34
CA ARG A 52 6.94 -5.67 1.75
C ARG A 52 6.62 -6.94 2.51
N LYS A 53 7.65 -7.66 2.97
CA LYS A 53 7.48 -8.85 3.82
C LYS A 53 6.75 -8.49 5.12
N LEU A 54 7.15 -7.39 5.75
CA LEU A 54 6.52 -6.86 6.96
C LEU A 54 5.09 -6.40 6.69
N PHE A 55 4.86 -5.58 5.66
CA PHE A 55 3.53 -5.10 5.30
C PHE A 55 2.58 -6.26 4.98
N SER A 56 3.02 -7.23 4.18
CA SER A 56 2.20 -8.39 3.82
C SER A 56 1.79 -9.18 5.07
N LYS A 57 2.73 -9.43 5.99
CA LYS A 57 2.43 -10.14 7.23
C LYS A 57 1.48 -9.36 8.14
N LEU A 58 1.77 -8.08 8.38
CA LEU A 58 1.07 -7.26 9.38
C LEU A 58 -0.30 -6.75 8.90
N VAL A 59 -0.42 -6.42 7.61
CA VAL A 59 -1.61 -5.79 7.04
C VAL A 59 -2.43 -6.78 6.21
N LEU A 60 -1.78 -7.59 5.38
CA LEU A 60 -2.50 -8.55 4.52
C LEU A 60 -2.76 -9.89 5.24
N GLY A 61 -2.10 -10.14 6.36
CA GLY A 61 -2.18 -11.41 7.09
C GLY A 61 -1.62 -12.59 6.30
N ARG A 62 -0.74 -12.32 5.33
CA ARG A 62 -0.24 -13.29 4.33
C ARG A 62 1.23 -13.03 4.05
N ASP A 63 2.00 -14.07 3.75
CA ASP A 63 3.34 -13.88 3.21
C ASP A 63 3.30 -13.42 1.73
N VAL A 64 4.43 -12.89 1.25
CA VAL A 64 4.56 -12.37 -0.12
C VAL A 64 4.26 -13.45 -1.17
N LYS A 65 4.66 -14.71 -0.92
CA LYS A 65 4.41 -15.83 -1.83
C LYS A 65 2.92 -16.12 -2.00
N THR A 66 2.16 -16.04 -0.91
CA THR A 66 0.71 -16.21 -0.89
C THR A 66 0.01 -15.05 -1.60
N VAL A 67 0.49 -13.82 -1.40
CA VAL A 67 -0.01 -12.64 -2.13
C VAL A 67 0.26 -12.76 -3.63
N LYS A 68 1.44 -13.25 -4.03
CA LYS A 68 1.77 -13.53 -5.43
C LYS A 68 0.83 -14.57 -6.04
N GLY A 69 0.58 -15.68 -5.35
CA GLY A 69 -0.39 -16.70 -5.78
C GLY A 69 -1.80 -16.14 -5.95
N TYR A 70 -2.23 -15.26 -5.04
CA TYR A 70 -3.52 -14.55 -5.17
C TYR A 70 -3.59 -13.75 -6.48
N TRP A 71 -2.53 -12.99 -6.82
CA TRP A 71 -2.51 -12.22 -8.06
C TRP A 71 -2.41 -13.07 -9.31
N GLN A 72 -1.67 -14.18 -9.28
CA GLN A 72 -1.63 -15.14 -10.40
C GLN A 72 -3.03 -15.68 -10.71
N GLN A 73 -3.79 -16.06 -9.68
CA GLN A 73 -5.18 -16.51 -9.85
C GLN A 73 -6.10 -15.38 -10.34
N ALA A 74 -5.94 -14.17 -9.81
CA ALA A 74 -6.75 -13.01 -10.21
C ALA A 74 -6.55 -12.64 -11.69
N ILE A 75 -5.30 -12.68 -12.15
CA ILE A 75 -4.94 -12.45 -13.56
C ILE A 75 -5.53 -13.55 -14.44
N PHE A 76 -5.33 -14.82 -14.06
CA PHE A 76 -5.83 -15.97 -14.84
C PHE A 76 -7.35 -15.95 -15.01
N THR A 77 -8.08 -15.44 -14.01
CA THR A 77 -9.54 -15.31 -14.05
C THR A 77 -10.03 -13.97 -14.61
N GLY A 78 -9.13 -13.10 -15.09
CA GLY A 78 -9.47 -11.79 -15.68
C GLY A 78 -10.08 -10.79 -14.68
N LYS A 79 -9.94 -11.01 -13.38
CA LYS A 79 -10.60 -10.19 -12.34
C LYS A 79 -9.86 -8.90 -12.05
N SER A 80 -8.53 -8.97 -11.92
CA SER A 80 -7.72 -7.83 -11.51
C SER A 80 -6.22 -8.09 -11.68
N PHE A 81 -5.43 -7.03 -11.53
CA PHE A 81 -3.97 -7.03 -11.61
C PHE A 81 -3.39 -6.56 -10.28
N PRO A 82 -2.15 -6.95 -9.92
CA PRO A 82 -1.50 -6.42 -8.73
C PRO A 82 -1.37 -4.88 -8.76
N PRO A 83 -1.13 -4.25 -7.60
CA PRO A 83 -0.63 -2.88 -7.55
C PRO A 83 0.66 -2.73 -8.37
N VAL A 84 0.96 -1.51 -8.79
CA VAL A 84 2.26 -1.22 -9.41
C VAL A 84 3.36 -1.36 -8.36
N GLU A 85 4.51 -1.89 -8.75
CA GLU A 85 5.65 -2.08 -7.85
C GLU A 85 6.71 -0.99 -8.03
N LYS A 86 7.34 -0.61 -6.92
CA LYS A 86 8.47 0.32 -6.88
C LYS A 86 9.66 -0.31 -6.15
N ALA A 87 10.87 0.08 -6.54
CA ALA A 87 12.09 -0.57 -6.06
C ALA A 87 12.45 -0.16 -4.63
N THR A 88 12.16 1.10 -4.24
CA THR A 88 12.62 1.67 -2.97
C THR A 88 11.53 2.48 -2.27
N ASP A 89 11.77 2.78 -0.98
CA ASP A 89 10.92 3.71 -0.22
C ASP A 89 10.82 5.08 -0.90
N ALA A 90 11.92 5.58 -1.46
CA ALA A 90 11.96 6.86 -2.16
C ALA A 90 11.08 6.84 -3.41
N ASP A 91 11.09 5.74 -4.16
CA ASP A 91 10.26 5.57 -5.36
C ASP A 91 8.77 5.46 -5.02
N VAL A 92 8.42 4.78 -3.91
CA VAL A 92 7.05 4.75 -3.40
C VAL A 92 6.62 6.15 -2.97
N ALA A 93 7.42 6.86 -2.18
CA ALA A 93 7.11 8.21 -1.74
C ALA A 93 6.95 9.19 -2.91
N ALA A 94 7.82 9.11 -3.91
CA ALA A 94 7.72 9.89 -5.14
C ALA A 94 6.45 9.56 -5.93
N PHE A 95 6.08 8.28 -6.02
CA PHE A 95 4.82 7.88 -6.64
C PHE A 95 3.61 8.46 -5.90
N VAL A 96 3.58 8.37 -4.57
CA VAL A 96 2.49 8.94 -3.76
C VAL A 96 2.45 10.47 -3.88
N ALA A 97 3.60 11.14 -3.89
CA ALA A 97 3.70 12.59 -4.09
C ALA A 97 3.11 13.04 -5.45
N ALA A 98 3.27 12.23 -6.49
CA ALA A 98 2.74 12.54 -7.83
C ALA A 98 1.27 12.16 -8.02
N ASN A 99 0.66 11.40 -7.10
CA ASN A 99 -0.67 10.82 -7.26
C ASN A 99 -1.55 11.10 -6.03
N PRO A 100 -2.43 12.11 -6.05
CA PRO A 100 -3.31 12.45 -4.93
C PRO A 100 -4.20 11.32 -4.41
N ARG A 101 -4.47 10.33 -5.26
CA ARG A 101 -5.31 9.15 -4.97
C ARG A 101 -4.51 7.91 -4.55
N ALA A 102 -3.18 8.01 -4.49
CA ALA A 102 -2.34 6.88 -4.19
C ALA A 102 -2.25 6.57 -2.70
N ILE A 103 -2.05 5.30 -2.42
CA ILE A 103 -1.70 4.78 -1.09
C ILE A 103 -0.51 3.84 -1.24
N GLY A 104 0.48 4.02 -0.39
CA GLY A 104 1.69 3.20 -0.36
C GLY A 104 2.11 2.91 1.06
N TYR A 105 3.21 2.18 1.20
CA TYR A 105 3.86 1.96 2.48
C TYR A 105 5.37 2.02 2.32
N VAL A 106 6.05 2.44 3.38
CA VAL A 106 7.51 2.61 3.43
C VAL A 106 8.06 2.16 4.78
N SER A 107 9.38 1.99 4.87
CA SER A 107 10.04 1.74 6.15
C SER A 107 9.78 2.88 7.16
N ALA A 108 9.86 2.57 8.46
CA ALA A 108 9.77 3.57 9.52
C ALA A 108 10.80 4.71 9.39
N THR A 109 11.96 4.43 8.79
CA THR A 109 13.08 5.37 8.66
C THR A 109 13.09 6.14 7.33
N ALA A 110 12.18 5.86 6.40
CA ALA A 110 12.16 6.56 5.11
C ALA A 110 11.99 8.09 5.26
N VAL A 111 12.63 8.85 4.38
CA VAL A 111 12.42 10.30 4.32
C VAL A 111 11.19 10.58 3.45
N LEU A 112 10.25 11.36 3.97
CA LEU A 112 9.01 11.71 3.27
C LEU A 112 9.07 13.17 2.80
N PRO A 113 8.72 13.47 1.53
CA PRO A 113 8.54 14.85 1.09
C PRO A 113 7.30 15.46 1.76
N SER A 114 7.22 16.79 1.82
CA SER A 114 6.09 17.51 2.42
C SER A 114 4.74 17.27 1.74
N THR A 115 4.76 16.79 0.49
CA THR A 115 3.58 16.38 -0.28
C THR A 115 3.03 15.00 0.09
N VAL A 116 3.67 14.31 1.05
CA VAL A 116 3.27 12.99 1.52
C VAL A 116 3.03 13.06 3.02
N LYS A 117 1.99 12.36 3.49
CA LYS A 117 1.69 12.22 4.92
C LYS A 117 1.49 10.77 5.31
N VAL A 118 1.70 10.50 6.58
CA VAL A 118 1.45 9.19 7.19
C VAL A 118 -0.02 9.08 7.59
N VAL A 119 -0.60 7.90 7.36
CA VAL A 119 -1.95 7.53 7.79
C VAL A 119 -1.86 6.57 8.97
N ARG A 120 -2.65 6.83 10.01
CA ARG A 120 -2.77 5.91 11.14
C ARG A 120 -3.52 4.64 10.72
N VAL A 121 -3.03 3.48 11.13
CA VAL A 121 -3.70 2.20 10.88
C VAL A 121 -4.23 1.67 12.20
N ASP A 122 -5.54 1.52 12.28
CA ASP A 122 -6.26 0.99 13.43
C ASP A 122 -6.63 -0.49 13.20
N ASP A 123 -6.79 -1.28 14.26
CA ASP A 123 -7.11 -2.72 14.19
C ASP A 123 -8.57 -3.04 13.85
#